data_AF-F8ACG6-F1
#
_entry.id   AF-F8ACG6-F1
#
_cell.length_a   1.000
_cell.length_b   1.000
_cell.length_c   1.000
_cell.angle_alpha   90.00
_cell.angle_beta   90.00
_cell.angle_gamma   90.00
#
_symmetry.space_group_name_H-M   'P 1'
#
loop_
_entity.id
_entity.type
_entity.pdbx_description
1 polymer ?
#
loop_
_entity_poly.entity_id
_entity_poly.type
_entity_poly.pdbx_seq_one_letter_code
_entity_poly.pdbx_strand_id
1 'polypeptide(L)' 'MDRKLLDQLKKKVQAELVKKERETLEYWLQELQKIYAKKHQTLPEFKADVRQFMERMKNRLEVLKTKGL' A
#
# COMPACT_ATOMS: atom_id res chain seq x y z
N MET A 1 -3.58 -20.29 28.98
CA MET A 1 -3.35 -18.87 28.64
C MET A 1 -4.42 -18.02 29.29
N ASP A 2 -4.05 -16.91 29.92
CA ASP A 2 -5.00 -15.96 30.52
C ASP A 2 -5.87 -15.30 29.42
N ARG A 3 -7.19 -15.36 29.58
CA ARG A 3 -8.17 -14.79 28.64
C ARG A 3 -7.97 -13.28 28.46
N LYS A 4 -7.59 -12.57 29.53
CA LYS A 4 -7.27 -11.13 29.47
C LYS A 4 -6.04 -10.86 28.60
N LEU A 5 -5.02 -11.70 28.70
CA LEU A 5 -3.82 -11.60 27.86
C LEU A 5 -4.15 -11.84 26.38
N LEU A 6 -4.99 -12.85 26.10
CA LEU A 6 -5.43 -13.15 24.73
C LEU A 6 -6.21 -11.99 24.10
N ASP A 7 -7.12 -11.37 24.85
CA ASP A 7 -7.90 -10.24 24.36
C ASP A 7 -7.05 -8.99 24.11
N GLN A 8 -6.03 -8.75 24.96
CA GLN A 8 -5.06 -7.68 24.74
C GLN A 8 -4.20 -7.93 23.49
N LEU A 9 -3.77 -9.17 23.26
CA LEU A 9 -3.01 -9.54 22.07
C LEU A 9 -3.84 -9.35 20.79
N LYS A 10 -5.10 -9.79 20.78
CA LYS A 10 -6.01 -9.58 19.65
C LYS A 10 -6.19 -8.10 19.32
N LYS A 11 -6.40 -7.26 20.33
CA LYS A 11 -6.52 -5.80 20.15
C LYS A 11 -5.26 -5.19 19.54
N LYS A 12 -4.08 -5.60 20.02
CA LYS A 12 -2.79 -5.13 19.49
C LYS A 12 -2.61 -5.56 18.03
N VAL A 13 -2.87 -6.83 17.70
CA VAL A 13 -2.78 -7.32 16.33
C VAL A 13 -3.73 -6.56 15.41
N GLN A 14 -4.97 -6.35 15.83
CA GLN A 14 -5.94 -5.60 15.04
C GLN A 14 -5.49 -4.15 14.82
N ALA A 15 -4.96 -3.49 15.84
CA ALA A 15 -4.44 -2.12 15.72
C ALA A 15 -3.28 -2.04 14.73
N GLU A 16 -2.35 -2.99 14.76
CA GLU A 16 -1.22 -3.04 13.83
C GLU A 16 -1.68 -3.35 12.39
N LEU A 17 -2.68 -4.22 12.20
CA LEU A 17 -3.26 -4.48 10.89
C LEU A 17 -3.90 -3.22 10.29
N VAL A 18 -4.72 -2.52 11.08
CA VAL A 18 -5.35 -1.25 10.66
C VAL A 18 -4.30 -0.18 10.35
N LYS A 19 -3.26 -0.07 11.19
CA LYS A 19 -2.16 0.87 10.97
C LYS A 19 -1.42 0.57 9.66
N LYS A 20 -1.06 -0.70 9.42
CA LYS A 20 -0.35 -1.13 8.20
C LYS A 20 -1.19 -0.92 6.94
N GLU A 21 -2.50 -1.19 7.01
CA GLU A 21 -3.42 -0.90 5.91
C GLU A 21 -3.47 0.59 5.59
N ARG A 22 -3.65 1.44 6.62
CA ARG A 22 -3.64 2.90 6.46
C ARG A 22 -2.35 3.39 5.82
N GLU A 23 -1.19 3.00 6.36
CA GLU A 23 0.12 3.40 5.84
C GLU A 23 0.32 2.95 4.38
N THR A 24 -0.19 1.77 4.03
CA THR A 24 -0.14 1.24 2.66
C THR A 24 -0.99 2.10 1.71
N LEU A 25 -2.22 2.46 2.12
CA LEU A 25 -3.11 3.30 1.34
C LEU A 25 -2.56 4.72 1.18
N GLU A 26 -2.06 5.33 2.25
CA GLU A 26 -1.45 6.66 2.25
C GLU A 26 -0.27 6.73 1.28
N TYR A 27 0.62 5.73 1.31
CA TYR A 27 1.74 5.66 0.38
C TYR A 27 1.28 5.63 -1.07
N TRP A 28 0.34 4.75 -1.42
CA TRP A 28 -0.13 4.63 -2.80
C TRP A 28 -0.87 5.86 -3.30
N LEU A 29 -1.67 6.48 -2.42
CA LEU A 29 -2.35 7.74 -2.72
C LEU A 29 -1.35 8.85 -3.01
N GLN A 30 -0.33 9.01 -2.17
CA GLN A 30 0.71 10.02 -2.37
C GLN A 30 1.46 9.82 -3.69
N GLU A 31 1.82 8.58 -4.03
CA GLU A 31 2.49 8.27 -5.29
C GLU A 31 1.61 8.58 -6.51
N LEU A 32 0.30 8.30 -6.43
CA LEU A 32 -0.64 8.65 -7.50
C LEU A 32 -0.85 10.16 -7.62
N GLN A 33 -0.92 10.87 -6.49
CA GLN A 33 -1.01 12.33 -6.46
C GLN A 33 0.21 13.00 -7.10
N LYS A 34 1.42 12.45 -6.92
CA LYS A 34 2.63 12.95 -7.61
C LYS A 34 2.52 12.83 -9.13
N ILE A 35 1.95 11.73 -9.62
CA ILE A 35 1.72 11.54 -11.06
C ILE A 35 0.71 12.57 -11.53
N TYR A 36 -0.43 12.69 -10.84
CA TYR A 36 -1.46 13.65 -11.22
C TYR A 36 -0.99 15.11 -11.20
N ALA A 37 -0.13 15.49 -10.25
CA ALA A 37 0.42 16.83 -10.15
C ALA A 37 1.48 17.16 -11.21
N LYS A 38 2.02 16.15 -11.90
CA LYS A 38 3.02 16.35 -12.94
C LYS A 38 2.36 16.98 -14.17
N LYS A 39 2.99 18.01 -14.72
CA LYS A 39 2.51 18.71 -15.93
C LYS A 39 2.92 17.94 -17.18
N HIS A 40 2.29 16.78 -17.43
CA HIS A 40 2.51 16.00 -18.65
C HIS A 40 2.21 16.82 -19.89
N GLN A 41 3.10 16.76 -20.87
CA GLN A 41 2.92 17.48 -22.13
C GLN A 41 2.01 16.70 -23.08
N THR A 42 1.98 15.38 -22.92
CA THR A 42 1.21 14.48 -23.79
C THR A 42 0.51 13.37 -23.02
N LEU A 43 -0.60 12.86 -23.56
CA LEU A 43 -1.32 11.73 -22.99
C LEU A 43 -0.47 10.44 -22.89
N PRO A 44 0.40 10.11 -23.87
CA PRO A 44 1.34 8.99 -23.74
C PRO A 44 2.28 9.09 -22.53
N GLU A 45 2.80 10.28 -22.20
CA GLU A 45 3.65 10.49 -21.02
C GLU A 45 2.88 10.17 -19.72
N PHE A 46 1.65 10.69 -19.60
CA PHE A 46 0.79 10.38 -18.45
C PHE A 46 0.53 8.87 -18.34
N LYS A 47 0.18 8.22 -19.45
CA LYS A 47 -0.05 6.76 -19.50
C LYS A 47 1.19 5.96 -19.11
N ALA A 48 2.39 6.43 -19.47
CA ALA A 48 3.64 5.78 -19.11
C ALA A 48 3.88 5.84 -17.58
N ASP A 49 3.69 7.00 -16.96
CA ASP A 49 3.84 7.16 -15.51
C ASP A 49 2.82 6.33 -14.73
N VAL A 50 1.56 6.30 -15.19
CA VAL A 50 0.51 5.45 -14.60
C VAL A 50 0.87 3.96 -14.75
N ARG A 51 1.43 3.54 -15.89
CA ARG A 51 1.91 2.15 -16.08
C ARG A 51 3.01 1.81 -15.09
N GLN A 52 4.00 2.67 -14.92
CA GLN A 52 5.09 2.45 -13.95
C GLN A 52 4.55 2.36 -12.51
N PHE A 53 3.57 3.20 -12.15
CA PHE A 53 2.89 3.10 -10.86
C PHE A 53 2.21 1.75 -10.65
N MET A 54 1.43 1.29 -11.64
CA MET A 54 0.77 -0.02 -11.58
C MET A 54 1.78 -1.17 -11.51
N GLU A 55 2.91 -1.10 -12.21
CA GLU A 55 3.97 -2.10 -12.12
C GLU A 55 4.59 -2.15 -10.72
N ARG A 56 4.86 -1.00 -10.09
CA ARG A 56 5.32 -0.94 -8.70
C ARG A 56 4.31 -1.58 -7.75
N MET A 57 3.02 -1.32 -7.92
CA MET A 57 1.95 -1.97 -7.14
C MET A 57 1.96 -3.48 -7.33
N LYS A 58 1.98 -3.96 -8.58
CA LYS A 58 2.03 -5.38 -8.92
C LYS A 58 3.25 -6.06 -8.29
N ASN A 59 4.44 -5.48 -8.43
CA ASN A 59 5.67 -6.02 -7.85
C ASN A 59 5.56 -6.15 -6.33
N ARG A 60 4.99 -5.15 -5.64
CA ARG A 60 4.78 -5.23 -4.19
C ARG A 60 3.75 -6.28 -3.81
N LEU A 61 2.67 -6.44 -4.59
CA LEU A 61 1.73 -7.55 -4.40
C LEU A 61 2.40 -8.90 -4.59
N GLU A 62 3.21 -9.09 -5.63
CA GLU A 62 3.93 -10.34 -5.86
C GLU A 62 4.93 -10.64 -4.75
N VAL A 63 5.65 -9.62 -4.25
CA VAL A 63 6.51 -9.78 -3.07
C VAL A 63 5.70 -10.18 -1.84
N LEU A 64 4.52 -9.61 -1.61
CA LEU A 64 3.67 -10.01 -0.48
C LEU A 64 3.10 -11.43 -0.64
N LYS A 65 2.75 -11.85 -1.86
CA LYS A 65 2.32 -13.24 -2.14
C LYS A 65 3.45 -14.26 -1.97
N THR A 66 4.67 -13.89 -2.32
CA THR A 66 5.83 -14.81 -2.34
C THR A 66 6.64 -14.78 -1.04
N LYS A 67 6.61 -13.66 -0.30
CA LYS A 67 7.41 -13.44 0.92
C LYS A 67 6.59 -13.07 2.16
N GLY A 68 5.25 -13.07 2.07
CA GLY A 68 4.37 -12.43 3.06
C GLY A 68 3.13 -13.21 3.50
N LEU A 69 3.21 -14.55 3.51
CA LEU A 69 2.62 -15.53 4.45
C LEU A 69 2.94 -16.93 3.93
#